data_AF-A0A934HVG9-F1
#
_entry.id   AF-A0A934HVG9-F1
#
_cell.length_a   1.000
_cell.length_b   1.000
_cell.length_c   1.000
_cell.angle_alpha   90.00
_cell.angle_beta   90.00
_cell.angle_gamma   90.00
#
_symmetry.space_group_name_H-M   'P 1'
#
loop_
_entity.id
_entity.type
_entity.pdbx_description
1 polymer ?
#
loop_
_entity_poly.entity_id
_entity_poly.type
_entity_poly.pdbx_seq_one_letter_code
_entity_poly.pdbx_strand_id
1 'polypeptide(L)'
;MMTYKVQYGDTLYTIAHRFGICVRMLALSNNIFWPHQIFEGQELLVPIATLDKNLNFRNHKSEYDLETIRKIFSQEGTTAGGVFKFTFPRFDLKVKIDGIIIEPDLALTSWVAFNQLGNHSMMMGDLVLLEDEVDPVMSNLIENGIEVTGLHNHLLHESPRIMYLHIKGEGDPIKLAQSVRNALSLTTTPFNIKKQQPPSKIDWKVIEDILGHKGSHKGKVLQLSVPRTKIISEDGHKLSPAMGISHGINFQSVGNKVATTGDLVLLANEVNPVIGILRKNNIAVTAIHNHMLTEVPRLFFMHFWAVDKSEKLAQAFKSVLDLAK
;
A
#
# COMPACT_ATOMS: atom_id res chain seq x y z
N MET A 1 6.99 31.45 3.62
CA MET A 1 5.82 31.51 2.73
C MET A 1 6.12 32.39 1.54
N MET A 2 5.60 32.05 0.38
CA MET A 2 5.70 32.82 -0.86
C MET A 2 4.29 33.11 -1.37
N THR A 3 4.05 34.28 -1.95
CA THR A 3 2.80 34.57 -2.65
C THR A 3 2.95 34.19 -4.12
N TYR A 4 2.00 33.41 -4.65
CA TYR A 4 1.93 33.05 -6.06
C TYR A 4 0.65 33.62 -6.68
N LYS A 5 0.78 34.30 -7.82
CA LYS A 5 -0.36 34.82 -8.57
C LYS A 5 -0.80 33.79 -9.61
N VAL A 6 -2.02 33.29 -9.49
CA VAL A 6 -2.62 32.28 -10.37
C VAL A 6 -2.59 32.77 -11.82
N GLN A 7 -2.12 31.94 -12.73
CA GLN A 7 -2.06 32.21 -14.18
C GLN A 7 -3.21 31.49 -14.90
N TYR A 8 -3.53 31.94 -16.12
CA TYR A 8 -4.50 31.27 -16.97
C TYR A 8 -4.13 29.78 -17.16
N GLY A 9 -5.07 28.89 -16.87
CA GLY A 9 -4.89 27.43 -16.97
C GLY A 9 -4.25 26.76 -15.76
N ASP A 10 -3.88 27.51 -14.72
CA ASP A 10 -3.46 26.91 -13.46
C ASP A 10 -4.63 26.22 -12.75
N THR A 11 -4.31 25.14 -12.03
CA THR A 11 -5.16 24.49 -11.04
C THR A 11 -4.40 24.45 -9.72
N LEU A 12 -5.08 24.22 -8.59
CA LEU A 12 -4.36 23.97 -7.33
C LEU A 12 -3.39 22.79 -7.46
N TYR A 13 -3.73 21.79 -8.28
CA TYR A 13 -2.83 20.67 -8.58
C TYR A 13 -1.55 21.13 -9.28
N THR A 14 -1.65 21.85 -10.39
CA THR A 14 -0.46 22.27 -11.16
C THR A 14 0.41 23.24 -10.37
N ILE A 15 -0.19 24.11 -9.57
CA ILE A 15 0.54 25.03 -8.68
C ILE A 15 1.24 24.25 -7.57
N ALA A 16 0.53 23.40 -6.84
CA ALA A 16 1.10 22.63 -5.74
C ALA A 16 2.25 21.72 -6.24
N HIS A 17 2.05 21.05 -7.37
CA HIS A 17 3.09 20.24 -8.02
C HIS A 17 4.31 21.08 -8.42
N ARG A 18 4.12 22.30 -8.97
CA ARG A 18 5.22 23.20 -9.34
C ARG A 18 6.09 23.57 -8.14
N PHE A 19 5.48 23.73 -6.97
CA PHE A 19 6.18 24.11 -5.74
C PHE A 19 6.55 22.92 -4.84
N GLY A 20 6.28 21.68 -5.28
CA GLY A 20 6.58 20.48 -4.52
C GLY A 20 5.80 20.38 -3.19
N ILE A 21 4.61 20.97 -3.12
CA ILE A 21 3.71 20.89 -1.96
C ILE A 21 2.44 20.13 -2.34
N CYS A 22 1.61 19.78 -1.35
CA CYS A 22 0.35 19.11 -1.62
C CYS A 22 -0.80 20.08 -1.89
N VAL A 23 -1.74 19.63 -2.72
CA VAL A 23 -2.92 20.41 -3.14
C VAL A 23 -3.74 20.81 -1.92
N ARG A 24 -3.94 19.87 -0.99
CA ARG A 24 -4.68 20.10 0.25
C ARG A 24 -4.03 21.15 1.13
N MET A 25 -2.70 21.12 1.29
CA MET A 25 -1.97 22.13 2.06
C MET A 25 -2.05 23.51 1.40
N LEU A 26 -1.94 23.58 0.07
CA LEU A 26 -2.15 24.83 -0.66
C LEU A 26 -3.58 25.35 -0.48
N ALA A 27 -4.59 24.47 -0.58
CA ALA A 27 -5.99 24.82 -0.41
C ALA A 27 -6.28 25.34 1.01
N LEU A 28 -5.86 24.60 2.04
CA LEU A 28 -6.04 24.97 3.44
C LEU A 28 -5.32 26.28 3.79
N SER A 29 -4.11 26.49 3.27
CA SER A 29 -3.35 27.74 3.49
C SER A 29 -4.05 28.99 2.92
N ASN A 30 -5.02 28.78 2.03
CA ASN A 30 -5.76 29.84 1.33
C ASN A 30 -7.26 29.81 1.62
N ASN A 31 -7.72 29.01 2.60
CA ASN A 31 -9.13 28.82 2.91
C ASN A 31 -9.98 28.41 1.69
N ILE A 32 -9.39 27.63 0.79
CA ILE A 32 -10.07 27.13 -0.41
C ILE A 32 -10.66 25.76 -0.07
N PHE A 33 -11.99 25.66 -0.17
CA PHE A 33 -12.74 24.43 0.06
C PHE A 33 -13.22 23.84 -1.26
N TRP A 34 -13.70 22.59 -1.23
CA TRP A 34 -14.31 21.94 -2.38
C TRP A 34 -15.42 22.84 -2.96
N PRO A 35 -15.49 23.08 -4.29
CA PRO A 35 -14.83 22.35 -5.39
C PRO A 35 -13.43 22.87 -5.80
N HIS A 36 -12.69 23.49 -4.88
CA HIS A 36 -11.29 23.90 -5.08
C HIS A 36 -11.09 24.90 -6.23
N GLN A 37 -12.05 25.82 -6.40
CA GLN A 37 -11.99 26.86 -7.43
C GLN A 37 -10.92 27.90 -7.13
N ILE A 38 -10.15 28.22 -8.17
CA ILE A 38 -9.22 29.35 -8.20
C ILE A 38 -9.44 30.13 -9.49
N PHE A 39 -9.09 31.41 -9.47
CA PHE A 39 -9.26 32.30 -10.60
C PHE A 39 -7.93 32.91 -11.03
N GLU A 40 -7.78 33.17 -12.33
CA GLU A 40 -6.64 33.92 -12.84
C GLU A 40 -6.48 35.25 -12.07
N GLY A 41 -5.24 35.57 -11.70
CA GLY A 41 -4.92 36.76 -10.94
C GLY A 41 -5.13 36.65 -9.43
N GLN A 42 -5.76 35.59 -8.93
CA GLN A 42 -5.87 35.31 -7.50
C GLN A 42 -4.47 35.11 -6.89
N GLU A 43 -4.23 35.68 -5.71
CA GLU A 43 -2.99 35.45 -4.98
C GLU A 43 -3.17 34.31 -3.98
N LEU A 44 -2.29 33.32 -4.06
CA LEU A 44 -2.23 32.18 -3.15
C LEU A 44 -0.98 32.25 -2.28
N LEU A 45 -1.17 32.08 -0.98
CA LEU A 45 -0.12 31.79 -0.02
C LEU A 45 0.36 30.37 -0.23
N VAL A 46 1.55 30.23 -0.80
CA VAL A 46 2.24 28.96 -0.99
C VAL A 46 3.14 28.72 0.22
N PRO A 47 2.85 27.71 1.06
CA PRO A 47 3.64 27.40 2.25
C PRO A 47 4.91 26.64 1.88
N ILE A 48 5.81 27.29 1.14
CA ILE A 48 7.15 26.77 0.88
C ILE A 48 7.95 26.96 2.16
N ALA A 49 8.30 25.85 2.82
CA ALA A 49 9.28 25.87 3.89
C ALA A 49 10.64 26.23 3.27
N THR A 50 11.14 27.43 3.55
CA THR A 50 12.59 27.64 3.48
C THR A 50 13.20 26.64 4.44
N LEU A 51 14.10 25.78 3.96
CA LEU A 51 14.90 24.86 4.77
C LEU A 51 15.71 25.67 5.78
N ASP A 52 15.08 26.04 6.89
CA ASP A 52 15.75 26.64 8.03
C ASP A 52 16.43 25.49 8.77
N LYS A 53 17.75 25.38 8.58
CA LYS A 53 18.59 24.35 9.20
C LYS A 53 18.64 24.47 10.74
N ASN A 54 17.95 25.46 11.33
CA ASN A 54 17.95 25.75 12.76
C ASN A 54 16.56 25.72 13.43
N LEU A 55 15.57 25.01 12.85
CA LEU A 55 14.36 24.67 13.60
C LEU A 55 14.68 23.57 14.63
N ASN A 56 15.10 24.00 15.81
CA ASN A 56 15.09 23.17 17.01
C ASN A 56 13.64 22.77 17.32
N PHE A 57 13.24 21.56 16.89
CA PHE A 57 12.03 20.90 17.37
C PHE A 57 12.20 20.60 18.87
N ARG A 58 11.92 21.61 19.71
CA ARG A 58 11.82 21.43 21.15
C ARG A 58 10.59 20.55 21.44
N ASN A 59 10.87 19.34 21.93
CA ASN A 59 10.03 18.48 22.76
C ASN A 59 8.51 18.69 22.65
N HIS A 60 7.87 18.01 21.70
CA HIS A 60 6.53 17.47 21.91
C HIS A 60 6.59 15.95 21.78
N LYS A 61 6.67 15.28 22.94
CA LYS A 61 6.31 13.88 23.06
C LYS A 61 4.81 13.76 22.84
N SER A 62 4.37 13.31 21.68
CA SER A 62 3.19 12.46 21.58
C SER A 62 3.64 11.16 20.93
N GLU A 63 4.31 10.34 21.74
CA GLU A 63 4.47 8.93 21.42
C GLU A 63 3.06 8.40 21.12
N TYR A 64 2.88 7.76 19.97
CA TYR A 64 1.63 7.08 19.63
C TYR A 64 1.11 6.31 20.85
N ASP A 65 -0.19 6.40 21.14
CA ASP A 65 -0.83 5.42 22.00
C ASP A 65 -1.04 4.11 21.22
N LEU A 66 0.08 3.50 20.81
CA LEU A 66 0.11 2.23 20.11
C LEU A 66 -0.58 1.15 20.91
N GLU A 67 -0.56 1.25 22.23
CA GLU A 67 -1.21 0.29 23.11
C GLU A 67 -2.73 0.33 22.95
N THR A 68 -3.33 1.51 22.89
CA THR A 68 -4.76 1.65 22.58
C THR A 68 -5.07 1.15 21.17
N ILE A 69 -4.24 1.46 20.16
CA ILE A 69 -4.46 0.94 18.80
C ILE A 69 -4.37 -0.59 18.74
N ARG A 70 -3.39 -1.20 19.43
CA ARG A 70 -3.27 -2.66 19.56
C ARG A 70 -4.51 -3.28 20.18
N LYS A 71 -5.06 -2.65 21.23
CA LYS A 71 -6.30 -3.10 21.88
C LYS A 71 -7.49 -3.01 20.93
N ILE A 72 -7.63 -1.90 20.18
CA ILE A 72 -8.69 -1.72 19.17
C ILE A 72 -8.66 -2.86 18.14
N PHE A 73 -7.49 -3.18 17.59
CA PHE A 73 -7.37 -4.27 16.62
C PHE A 73 -7.32 -5.66 17.24
N SER A 74 -7.06 -5.75 18.55
CA SER A 74 -6.75 -7.00 19.25
C SER A 74 -5.60 -7.76 18.57
N GLN A 75 -4.53 -7.03 18.24
CA GLN A 75 -3.33 -7.52 17.57
C GLN A 75 -2.09 -6.71 17.99
N GLU A 76 -0.89 -7.31 17.90
CA GLU A 76 0.37 -6.67 18.31
C GLU A 76 0.95 -5.68 17.28
N GLY A 77 0.63 -5.87 15.99
CA GLY A 77 1.21 -5.10 14.89
C GLY A 77 2.74 -5.27 14.75
N THR A 78 3.35 -4.56 13.81
CA THR A 78 4.80 -4.53 13.59
C THR A 78 5.26 -3.12 13.25
N THR A 79 6.49 -2.76 13.63
CA THR A 79 7.07 -1.45 13.32
C THR A 79 8.24 -1.61 12.34
N ALA A 80 8.20 -0.88 11.23
CA ALA A 80 9.29 -0.83 10.26
C ALA A 80 9.37 0.55 9.60
N GLY A 81 10.57 1.13 9.54
CA GLY A 81 10.79 2.41 8.85
C GLY A 81 9.89 3.56 9.35
N GLY A 82 9.67 3.64 10.67
CA GLY A 82 8.82 4.67 11.29
C GLY A 82 7.30 4.45 11.15
N VAL A 83 6.90 3.36 10.50
CA VAL A 83 5.50 3.00 10.26
C VAL A 83 5.09 1.86 11.16
N PHE A 84 3.88 1.94 11.72
CA PHE A 84 3.27 0.86 12.49
C PHE A 84 2.18 0.18 11.68
N LYS A 85 2.31 -1.12 11.45
CA LYS A 85 1.48 -1.91 10.52
C LYS A 85 0.79 -3.07 11.22
N PHE A 86 -0.49 -3.25 10.93
CA PHE A 86 -1.32 -4.38 11.32
C PHE A 86 -1.71 -5.21 10.10
N THR A 87 -1.92 -6.50 10.31
CA THR A 87 -2.24 -7.44 9.23
C THR A 87 -3.34 -8.41 9.67
N PHE A 88 -4.33 -8.61 8.81
CA PHE A 88 -5.51 -9.42 9.06
C PHE A 88 -5.64 -10.49 7.96
N PRO A 89 -4.93 -11.62 8.10
CA PRO A 89 -5.01 -12.72 7.14
C PRO A 89 -6.39 -13.38 7.19
N ARG A 90 -7.00 -13.60 6.02
CA ARG A 90 -8.30 -14.27 5.86
C ARG A 90 -8.22 -15.80 6.01
N PHE A 91 -7.82 -16.28 7.19
CA PHE A 91 -7.76 -17.73 7.49
C PHE A 91 -9.14 -18.41 7.54
N ASP A 92 -10.21 -17.62 7.59
CA ASP A 92 -11.60 -18.04 7.42
C ASP A 92 -11.91 -18.47 5.98
N LEU A 93 -11.16 -17.98 4.99
CA LEU A 93 -11.39 -18.26 3.58
C LEU A 93 -10.54 -19.43 3.05
N LYS A 94 -11.11 -20.16 2.08
CA LYS A 94 -10.43 -21.20 1.30
C LYS A 94 -10.48 -20.85 -0.18
N VAL A 95 -9.64 -19.89 -0.58
CA VAL A 95 -9.58 -19.40 -1.97
C VAL A 95 -8.73 -20.33 -2.83
N LYS A 96 -9.19 -20.58 -4.06
CA LYS A 96 -8.50 -21.39 -5.06
C LYS A 96 -8.28 -20.61 -6.35
N ILE A 97 -7.15 -20.83 -7.00
CA ILE A 97 -6.88 -20.43 -8.39
C ILE A 97 -6.38 -21.67 -9.13
N ASP A 98 -7.00 -22.02 -10.26
CA ASP A 98 -6.62 -23.19 -11.08
C ASP A 98 -6.47 -24.49 -10.25
N GLY A 99 -7.34 -24.69 -9.27
CA GLY A 99 -7.33 -25.85 -8.37
C GLY A 99 -6.31 -25.79 -7.21
N ILE A 100 -5.45 -24.78 -7.17
CA ILE A 100 -4.47 -24.55 -6.09
C ILE A 100 -5.13 -23.72 -5.00
N ILE A 101 -5.16 -24.23 -3.77
CA ILE A 101 -5.55 -23.44 -2.59
C ILE A 101 -4.41 -22.47 -2.27
N ILE A 102 -4.71 -21.17 -2.20
CA ILE A 102 -3.74 -20.16 -1.83
C ILE A 102 -3.78 -19.91 -0.32
N GLU A 103 -2.61 -19.85 0.29
CA GLU A 103 -2.43 -19.53 1.70
C GLU A 103 -2.75 -18.03 1.92
N PRO A 104 -3.38 -17.63 3.03
CA PRO A 104 -3.71 -16.22 3.23
C PRO A 104 -2.49 -15.29 3.26
N ASP A 105 -1.35 -15.79 3.74
CA ASP A 105 -0.09 -15.07 3.70
C ASP A 105 0.45 -14.89 2.26
N LEU A 106 -0.05 -15.60 1.24
CA LEU A 106 0.34 -15.39 -0.16
C LEU A 106 -0.27 -14.08 -0.73
N ALA A 107 -1.58 -13.88 -0.55
CA ALA A 107 -2.31 -12.79 -1.20
C ALA A 107 -3.63 -12.36 -0.52
N LEU A 108 -4.01 -12.93 0.63
CA LEU A 108 -5.31 -12.69 1.27
C LEU A 108 -5.17 -12.08 2.66
N THR A 109 -4.24 -11.14 2.79
CA THR A 109 -3.97 -10.47 4.06
C THR A 109 -4.28 -8.99 3.93
N SER A 110 -5.37 -8.56 4.55
CA SER A 110 -5.63 -7.13 4.70
C SER A 110 -4.55 -6.50 5.56
N TRP A 111 -4.23 -5.23 5.33
CA TRP A 111 -3.32 -4.50 6.18
C TRP A 111 -3.73 -3.04 6.34
N VAL A 112 -3.36 -2.46 7.48
CA VAL A 112 -3.37 -1.01 7.68
C VAL A 112 -2.07 -0.57 8.33
N ALA A 113 -1.59 0.59 7.93
CA ALA A 113 -0.31 1.13 8.35
C ALA A 113 -0.47 2.61 8.73
N PHE A 114 0.15 2.99 9.85
CA PHE A 114 0.13 4.34 10.40
C PHE A 114 1.52 4.97 10.29
N ASN A 115 1.57 6.17 9.72
CA ASN A 115 2.76 7.02 9.64
C ASN A 115 2.51 8.31 10.43
N GLN A 116 3.40 8.67 11.36
CA GLN A 116 3.17 9.81 12.26
C GLN A 116 3.57 11.10 11.58
N LEU A 117 2.67 12.07 11.58
CA LEU A 117 2.87 13.40 11.06
C LEU A 117 2.70 14.42 12.19
N GLY A 118 3.66 14.42 13.13
CA GLY A 118 3.61 15.30 14.29
C GLY A 118 2.54 14.86 15.29
N ASN A 119 1.40 15.55 15.35
CA ASN A 119 0.29 15.30 16.28
C ASN A 119 -0.88 14.51 15.67
N HIS A 120 -0.82 14.18 14.38
CA HIS A 120 -1.81 13.36 13.68
C HIS A 120 -1.10 12.26 12.89
N SER A 121 -1.85 11.36 12.28
CA SER A 121 -1.30 10.27 11.49
C SER A 121 -1.92 10.21 10.11
N MET A 122 -1.11 9.84 9.12
CA MET A 122 -1.59 9.28 7.87
C MET A 122 -1.75 7.77 8.07
N MET A 123 -2.91 7.23 7.71
CA MET A 123 -3.20 5.81 7.66
C MET A 123 -3.44 5.41 6.21
N MET A 124 -2.81 4.33 5.78
CA MET A 124 -3.12 3.68 4.50
C MET A 124 -3.45 2.22 4.74
N GLY A 125 -4.23 1.64 3.85
CA GLY A 125 -4.59 0.23 3.94
C GLY A 125 -4.97 -0.39 2.62
N ASP A 126 -5.07 -1.71 2.67
CA ASP A 126 -5.49 -2.60 1.60
C ASP A 126 -6.32 -3.69 2.28
N LEU A 127 -7.64 -3.70 2.02
CA LEU A 127 -8.58 -4.60 2.65
C LEU A 127 -9.00 -5.70 1.67
N VAL A 128 -8.84 -6.95 2.08
CA VAL A 128 -9.24 -8.15 1.34
C VAL A 128 -10.67 -8.53 1.71
N LEU A 129 -11.57 -8.38 0.74
CA LEU A 129 -13.02 -8.51 0.92
C LEU A 129 -13.60 -9.56 -0.05
N LEU A 130 -14.65 -10.25 0.39
CA LEU A 130 -15.58 -10.90 -0.53
C LEU A 130 -16.41 -9.83 -1.26
N GLU A 131 -16.97 -10.16 -2.42
CA GLU A 131 -17.78 -9.22 -3.21
C GLU A 131 -18.92 -8.60 -2.39
N ASP A 132 -19.68 -9.43 -1.65
CA ASP A 132 -20.79 -8.98 -0.81
C ASP A 132 -20.36 -8.18 0.44
N GLU A 133 -19.06 -8.20 0.78
CA GLU A 133 -18.50 -7.42 1.88
C GLU A 133 -18.12 -5.99 1.44
N VAL A 134 -17.99 -5.72 0.13
CA VAL A 134 -17.45 -4.45 -0.38
C VAL A 134 -18.32 -3.25 -0.01
N ASP A 135 -19.59 -3.25 -0.38
CA ASP A 135 -20.48 -2.11 -0.18
C ASP A 135 -20.67 -1.69 1.29
N PRO A 136 -20.96 -2.62 2.24
CA PRO A 136 -21.12 -2.23 3.65
C PRO A 136 -19.80 -1.73 4.26
N VAL A 137 -18.66 -2.34 3.91
CA VAL A 137 -17.33 -1.89 4.36
C VAL A 137 -17.03 -0.49 3.83
N MET A 138 -17.23 -0.28 2.53
CA MET A 138 -16.95 0.98 1.85
C MET A 138 -17.82 2.12 2.41
N SER A 139 -19.12 1.87 2.62
CA SER A 139 -20.04 2.85 3.21
C SER A 139 -19.60 3.26 4.61
N ASN A 140 -19.26 2.27 5.46
CA ASN A 140 -18.78 2.54 6.82
C ASN A 140 -17.50 3.38 6.83
N LEU A 141 -16.55 3.08 5.94
CA LEU A 141 -15.30 3.83 5.84
C LEU A 141 -15.54 5.29 5.44
N ILE A 142 -16.35 5.53 4.40
CA ILE A 142 -16.66 6.88 3.89
C ILE A 142 -17.39 7.71 4.95
N GLU A 143 -18.41 7.14 5.60
CA GLU A 143 -19.16 7.82 6.67
C GLU A 143 -18.27 8.23 7.85
N ASN A 144 -17.16 7.52 8.07
CA ASN A 144 -16.20 7.79 9.12
C ASN A 144 -14.94 8.53 8.62
N GLY A 145 -15.01 9.17 7.44
CA GLY A 145 -13.96 10.04 6.91
C GLY A 145 -12.72 9.32 6.40
N ILE A 146 -12.82 8.03 6.07
CA ILE A 146 -11.76 7.28 5.40
C ILE A 146 -12.02 7.32 3.89
N GLU A 147 -11.03 7.79 3.13
CA GLU A 147 -11.06 7.84 1.67
C GLU A 147 -10.86 6.46 1.07
N VAL A 148 -11.66 6.13 0.06
CA VAL A 148 -11.41 4.99 -0.83
C VAL A 148 -10.49 5.46 -1.95
N THR A 149 -9.32 4.84 -2.07
CA THR A 149 -8.31 5.21 -3.06
C THR A 149 -8.21 4.22 -4.21
N GLY A 150 -8.83 3.05 -4.07
CA GLY A 150 -8.94 2.06 -5.14
C GLY A 150 -9.83 0.88 -4.74
N LEU A 151 -10.54 0.30 -5.71
CA LEU A 151 -11.27 -0.95 -5.58
C LEU A 151 -11.03 -1.78 -6.84
N HIS A 152 -10.38 -2.94 -6.71
CA HIS A 152 -10.03 -3.79 -7.85
C HIS A 152 -9.68 -5.21 -7.42
N ASN A 153 -9.29 -6.03 -8.39
CA ASN A 153 -8.76 -7.37 -8.16
C ASN A 153 -7.22 -7.34 -8.14
N HIS A 154 -6.61 -8.25 -7.38
CA HIS A 154 -5.19 -8.62 -7.56
C HIS A 154 -5.03 -9.92 -8.35
N LEU A 155 -6.05 -10.78 -8.29
CA LEU A 155 -6.03 -12.14 -8.82
C LEU A 155 -7.05 -12.27 -9.96
N LEU A 156 -6.88 -13.30 -10.79
CA LEU A 156 -7.86 -13.71 -11.79
C LEU A 156 -8.25 -15.17 -11.55
N HIS A 157 -9.51 -15.48 -11.82
CA HIS A 157 -10.08 -16.83 -11.73
C HIS A 157 -10.05 -17.44 -10.32
N GLU A 158 -9.91 -16.61 -9.29
CA GLU A 158 -10.01 -17.06 -7.92
C GLU A 158 -11.46 -17.38 -7.52
N SER A 159 -11.63 -18.39 -6.68
CA SER A 159 -12.93 -18.79 -6.12
C SER A 159 -12.78 -19.10 -4.61
N PRO A 160 -13.60 -18.49 -3.72
CA PRO A 160 -14.56 -17.41 -4.02
C PRO A 160 -13.85 -16.16 -4.56
N ARG A 161 -14.60 -15.27 -5.21
CA ARG A 161 -14.08 -14.02 -5.76
C ARG A 161 -13.64 -13.08 -4.63
N ILE A 162 -12.50 -12.43 -4.82
CA ILE A 162 -11.91 -11.53 -3.82
C ILE A 162 -11.67 -10.17 -4.44
N MET A 163 -12.05 -9.13 -3.70
CA MET A 163 -11.83 -7.73 -4.02
C MET A 163 -10.86 -7.10 -3.02
N TYR A 164 -10.11 -6.13 -3.50
CA TYR A 164 -9.10 -5.40 -2.73
C TYR A 164 -9.50 -3.93 -2.71
N LEU A 165 -9.69 -3.41 -1.50
CA LEU A 165 -10.11 -2.03 -1.26
C LEU A 165 -8.96 -1.25 -0.63
N HIS A 166 -8.37 -0.35 -1.39
CA HIS A 166 -7.34 0.57 -0.91
C HIS A 166 -7.99 1.77 -0.23
N ILE A 167 -7.41 2.14 0.91
CA ILE A 167 -7.95 3.19 1.78
C ILE A 167 -6.86 4.14 2.23
N LYS A 168 -7.24 5.39 2.48
CA LYS A 168 -6.40 6.42 3.11
C LYS A 168 -7.21 7.20 4.14
N GLY A 169 -6.60 7.56 5.25
CA GLY A 169 -7.17 8.53 6.19
C GLY A 169 -6.08 9.37 6.83
N GLU A 170 -6.40 10.59 7.22
CA GLU A 170 -5.47 11.48 7.93
C GLU A 170 -6.18 12.12 9.11
N GLY A 171 -5.59 12.03 10.30
CA GLY A 171 -6.18 12.59 11.51
C GLY A 171 -5.79 11.86 12.78
N ASP A 172 -6.73 11.78 13.72
CA ASP A 172 -6.53 11.11 15.01
C ASP A 172 -6.36 9.59 14.80
N PRO A 173 -5.22 9.00 15.18
CA PRO A 173 -4.94 7.59 14.93
C PRO A 173 -5.88 6.63 15.67
N ILE A 174 -6.44 7.01 16.82
CA ILE A 174 -7.40 6.20 17.57
C ILE A 174 -8.72 6.14 16.81
N LYS A 175 -9.21 7.28 16.31
CA LYS A 175 -10.43 7.33 15.49
C LYS A 175 -10.24 6.56 14.19
N LEU A 176 -9.13 6.76 13.49
CA LEU A 176 -8.80 6.01 12.27
C LEU A 176 -8.79 4.50 12.53
N ALA A 177 -8.18 4.05 13.63
CA ALA A 177 -8.17 2.64 14.01
C ALA A 177 -9.57 2.10 14.32
N GLN A 178 -10.40 2.87 15.03
CA GLN A 178 -11.79 2.51 15.33
C GLN A 178 -12.63 2.37 14.05
N SER A 179 -12.49 3.31 13.10
CA SER A 179 -13.18 3.26 11.81
C SER A 179 -12.83 1.98 11.04
N VAL A 180 -11.55 1.67 10.90
CA VAL A 180 -11.10 0.44 10.22
C VAL A 180 -11.58 -0.80 10.98
N ARG A 181 -11.52 -0.79 12.32
CA ARG A 181 -11.98 -1.92 13.13
C ARG A 181 -13.47 -2.18 12.94
N ASN A 182 -14.28 -1.14 12.88
CA ASN A 182 -15.72 -1.23 12.64
C ASN A 182 -15.98 -1.80 11.24
N ALA A 183 -15.30 -1.27 10.23
CA ALA A 183 -15.42 -1.74 8.85
C ALA A 183 -15.05 -3.24 8.73
N LEU A 184 -13.91 -3.66 9.29
CA LEU A 184 -13.51 -5.08 9.31
C LEU A 184 -14.45 -5.97 10.16
N SER A 185 -15.24 -5.40 11.07
CA SER A 185 -16.24 -6.17 11.85
C SER A 185 -17.52 -6.43 11.05
N LEU A 186 -17.67 -5.82 9.87
CA LEU A 186 -18.75 -6.11 8.90
C LEU A 186 -18.41 -7.30 7.99
N THR A 187 -17.24 -7.91 8.17
CA THR A 187 -16.75 -9.04 7.39
C THR A 187 -16.52 -10.25 8.29
N THR A 188 -16.15 -11.39 7.70
CA THR A 188 -15.71 -12.56 8.49
C THR A 188 -14.21 -12.55 8.83
N THR A 189 -13.53 -11.41 8.63
CA THR A 189 -12.09 -11.27 8.87
C THR A 189 -11.74 -11.61 10.34
N PRO A 190 -10.87 -12.59 10.57
CA PRO A 190 -10.53 -13.02 11.94
C PRO A 190 -9.62 -12.01 12.65
N PHE A 191 -9.86 -11.87 13.96
CA PHE A 191 -9.03 -11.08 14.88
C PHE A 191 -8.38 -11.97 15.95
N ASN A 192 -7.35 -11.46 16.64
CA ASN A 192 -6.64 -12.17 17.71
C ASN A 192 -6.11 -13.55 17.29
N ILE A 193 -5.54 -13.64 16.09
CA ILE A 193 -5.01 -14.89 15.57
C ILE A 193 -3.66 -15.16 16.25
N LYS A 194 -3.67 -16.04 17.24
CA LYS A 194 -2.45 -16.57 17.84
C LYS A 194 -1.77 -17.51 16.84
N LYS A 195 -0.69 -17.05 16.23
CA LYS A 195 0.04 -17.85 15.24
C LYS A 195 0.71 -19.04 15.92
N GLN A 196 0.35 -20.25 15.52
CA GLN A 196 1.23 -21.43 15.57
C GLN A 196 1.28 -22.03 14.17
N GLN A 197 2.04 -21.41 13.28
CA GLN A 197 2.49 -22.11 12.08
C GLN A 197 3.81 -22.79 12.42
N PRO A 198 3.94 -24.12 12.21
CA PRO A 198 5.21 -24.79 12.41
C PRO A 198 6.28 -24.16 11.50
N PRO A 199 7.56 -24.16 11.92
CA PRO A 199 8.66 -23.68 11.09
C PRO A 199 8.62 -24.35 9.71
N SER A 200 8.76 -23.55 8.65
CA SER A 200 8.81 -24.06 7.30
C SER A 200 10.03 -24.96 7.11
N LYS A 201 9.84 -26.15 6.55
CA LYS A 201 10.94 -27.00 6.04
C LYS A 201 11.23 -26.74 4.56
N ILE A 202 10.64 -25.70 3.97
CA ILE A 202 10.85 -25.36 2.56
C ILE A 202 12.11 -24.51 2.47
N ASP A 203 13.03 -24.93 1.60
CA ASP A 203 14.25 -24.18 1.33
C ASP A 203 13.97 -23.05 0.33
N TRP A 204 13.83 -21.84 0.85
CA TRP A 204 13.63 -20.61 0.08
C TRP A 204 14.93 -19.99 -0.43
N LYS A 205 16.09 -20.56 -0.06
CA LYS A 205 17.39 -19.97 -0.32
C LYS A 205 17.66 -19.73 -1.80
N VAL A 206 17.23 -20.66 -2.66
CA VAL A 206 17.37 -20.51 -4.12
C VAL A 206 16.73 -19.22 -4.64
N ILE A 207 15.50 -18.93 -4.19
CA ILE A 207 14.79 -17.72 -4.62
C ILE A 207 15.46 -16.47 -4.05
N GLU A 208 15.78 -16.48 -2.75
CA GLU A 208 16.42 -15.34 -2.07
C GLU A 208 17.81 -15.03 -2.64
N ASP A 209 18.61 -16.05 -2.95
CA ASP A 209 19.97 -15.89 -3.50
C ASP A 209 19.93 -15.34 -4.93
N ILE A 210 18.99 -15.79 -5.78
CA ILE A 210 18.80 -15.26 -7.14
C ILE A 210 18.31 -13.81 -7.10
N LEU A 211 17.35 -13.50 -6.23
CA LEU A 211 16.80 -12.15 -6.13
C LEU A 211 17.73 -11.19 -5.39
N GLY A 212 18.62 -11.69 -4.55
CA GLY A 212 19.51 -10.87 -3.70
C GLY A 212 18.79 -10.24 -2.51
N HIS A 213 17.62 -10.75 -2.13
CA HIS A 213 16.79 -10.21 -1.06
C HIS A 213 16.28 -11.32 -0.13
N LYS A 214 16.35 -11.08 1.18
CA LYS A 214 15.75 -11.95 2.20
C LYS A 214 14.28 -11.60 2.41
N GLY A 215 13.46 -12.61 2.65
CA GLY A 215 12.02 -12.45 2.85
C GLY A 215 11.54 -12.90 4.23
N SER A 216 10.27 -12.62 4.51
CA SER A 216 9.56 -13.18 5.68
C SER A 216 9.06 -14.58 5.34
N HIS A 217 9.37 -15.56 6.19
CA HIS A 217 8.97 -16.94 6.01
C HIS A 217 7.75 -17.24 6.89
N LYS A 218 6.64 -17.66 6.28
CA LYS A 218 5.36 -17.89 6.94
C LYS A 218 4.75 -19.20 6.48
N GLY A 219 5.03 -20.28 7.21
CA GLY A 219 4.58 -21.62 6.82
C GLY A 219 5.08 -21.97 5.42
N LYS A 220 4.16 -22.09 4.44
CA LYS A 220 4.51 -22.41 3.05
C LYS A 220 4.79 -21.20 2.16
N VAL A 221 4.85 -20.00 2.74
CA VAL A 221 4.96 -18.75 2.00
C VAL A 221 6.28 -18.04 2.31
N LEU A 222 6.95 -17.57 1.25
CA LEU A 222 8.00 -16.56 1.29
C LEU A 222 7.41 -15.23 0.81
N GLN A 223 7.48 -14.19 1.64
CA GLN A 223 7.09 -12.83 1.26
C GLN A 223 8.32 -11.94 1.11
N LEU A 224 8.51 -11.33 -0.06
CA LEU A 224 9.59 -10.37 -0.31
C LEU A 224 9.01 -8.98 -0.49
N SER A 225 9.66 -8.00 0.13
CA SER A 225 9.35 -6.58 -0.06
C SER A 225 10.65 -5.87 -0.46
N VAL A 226 10.72 -5.46 -1.72
CA VAL A 226 11.90 -4.79 -2.28
C VAL A 226 11.58 -3.31 -2.46
N PRO A 227 12.19 -2.41 -1.66
CA PRO A 227 11.88 -0.99 -1.70
C PRO A 227 12.34 -0.37 -3.02
N ARG A 228 11.56 0.61 -3.49
CA ARG A 228 11.95 1.49 -4.60
C ARG A 228 13.13 2.38 -4.19
N THR A 229 14.02 2.68 -5.12
CA THR A 229 15.11 3.64 -4.94
C THR A 229 14.62 5.08 -5.00
N LYS A 230 13.54 5.34 -5.73
CA LYS A 230 12.93 6.67 -5.82
C LYS A 230 12.17 7.03 -4.55
N ILE A 231 12.28 8.30 -4.18
CA ILE A 231 11.43 8.89 -3.15
C ILE A 231 10.03 9.02 -3.72
N ILE A 232 9.06 8.49 -2.97
CA ILE A 232 7.63 8.56 -3.27
C ILE A 232 6.99 9.37 -2.14
N SER A 233 6.06 10.25 -2.49
CA SER A 233 5.23 10.98 -1.55
C SER A 233 3.75 10.84 -1.89
N GLU A 234 2.89 10.88 -0.89
CA GLU A 234 1.43 11.05 -1.00
C GLU A 234 1.06 12.31 -0.22
N ASP A 235 0.21 13.17 -0.78
CA ASP A 235 -0.15 14.45 -0.16
C ASP A 235 1.07 15.26 0.34
N GLY A 236 2.19 15.22 -0.41
CA GLY A 236 3.42 15.94 -0.08
C GLY A 236 4.23 15.33 1.08
N HIS A 237 3.76 14.24 1.68
CA HIS A 237 4.48 13.50 2.71
C HIS A 237 5.27 12.37 2.10
N LYS A 238 6.59 12.34 2.36
CA LYS A 238 7.44 11.21 1.99
C LYS A 238 6.89 9.92 2.62
N LEU A 239 6.66 8.91 1.80
CA LEU A 239 6.23 7.61 2.23
C LEU A 239 7.41 6.71 2.59
N SER A 240 7.26 5.95 3.67
CA SER A 240 8.12 4.82 3.98
C SER A 240 7.76 3.63 3.09
N PRO A 241 8.72 2.78 2.67
CA PRO A 241 8.42 1.56 1.91
C PRO A 241 7.37 0.66 2.59
N ALA A 242 7.29 0.68 3.93
CA ALA A 242 6.31 -0.05 4.71
C ALA A 242 4.84 0.38 4.47
N MET A 243 4.61 1.54 3.82
CA MET A 243 3.29 2.05 3.43
C MET A 243 2.72 1.41 2.16
N GLY A 244 3.31 0.30 1.69
CA GLY A 244 2.80 -0.43 0.52
C GLY A 244 3.31 0.09 -0.82
N ILE A 245 4.51 0.67 -0.85
CA ILE A 245 5.14 1.23 -2.07
C ILE A 245 6.43 0.51 -2.47
N SER A 246 6.67 -0.66 -1.90
CA SER A 246 7.73 -1.60 -2.31
C SER A 246 7.18 -2.59 -3.33
N HIS A 247 8.05 -3.13 -4.19
CA HIS A 247 7.71 -4.34 -4.94
C HIS A 247 7.44 -5.49 -3.96
N GLY A 248 6.21 -5.99 -3.95
CA GLY A 248 5.80 -7.21 -3.24
C GLY A 248 5.91 -8.40 -4.17
N ILE A 249 6.71 -9.41 -3.80
CA ILE A 249 6.82 -10.65 -4.58
C ILE A 249 6.71 -11.81 -3.60
N ASN A 250 5.60 -12.53 -3.66
CA ASN A 250 5.31 -13.63 -2.75
C ASN A 250 5.37 -14.96 -3.49
N PHE A 251 5.84 -15.98 -2.80
CA PHE A 251 5.92 -17.35 -3.30
C PHE A 251 5.26 -18.30 -2.31
N GLN A 252 4.46 -19.23 -2.81
CA GLN A 252 3.90 -20.33 -2.04
C GLN A 252 4.39 -21.65 -2.63
N SER A 253 4.82 -22.58 -1.78
CA SER A 253 5.22 -23.92 -2.21
C SER A 253 4.00 -24.72 -2.68
N VAL A 254 4.10 -25.32 -3.87
CA VAL A 254 3.08 -26.18 -4.49
C VAL A 254 3.76 -27.41 -5.09
N GLY A 255 3.94 -28.46 -4.29
CA GLY A 255 4.64 -29.67 -4.70
C GLY A 255 6.11 -29.38 -5.04
N ASN A 256 6.52 -29.65 -6.28
CA ASN A 256 7.86 -29.36 -6.81
C ASN A 256 7.95 -28.01 -7.54
N LYS A 257 6.91 -27.19 -7.47
CA LYS A 257 6.83 -25.84 -8.06
C LYS A 257 6.49 -24.83 -6.97
N VAL A 258 6.45 -23.56 -7.37
CA VAL A 258 5.92 -22.47 -6.55
C VAL A 258 4.84 -21.72 -7.31
N ALA A 259 3.79 -21.33 -6.61
CA ALA A 259 2.86 -20.31 -7.06
C ALA A 259 3.40 -18.93 -6.66
N THR A 260 3.28 -17.93 -7.51
CA THR A 260 3.74 -16.57 -7.23
C THR A 260 2.73 -15.53 -7.66
N THR A 261 2.62 -14.50 -6.81
CA THR A 261 1.78 -13.32 -6.99
C THR A 261 2.34 -12.21 -6.13
N GLY A 262 1.80 -11.01 -6.30
CA GLY A 262 2.30 -9.84 -5.60
C GLY A 262 1.91 -8.58 -6.33
N ASP A 263 2.72 -7.56 -6.14
CA ASP A 263 2.45 -6.19 -6.54
C ASP A 263 3.76 -5.51 -6.95
N LEU A 264 3.86 -5.14 -8.22
CA LEU A 264 4.99 -4.39 -8.75
C LEU A 264 4.63 -2.91 -8.84
N VAL A 265 5.40 -2.08 -8.14
CA VAL A 265 5.24 -0.63 -8.11
C VAL A 265 6.10 0.02 -9.21
N LEU A 266 5.46 0.53 -10.25
CA LEU A 266 6.11 0.93 -11.50
C LEU A 266 5.89 2.41 -11.83
N LEU A 267 6.87 3.00 -12.50
CA LEU A 267 6.68 4.26 -13.23
C LEU A 267 6.04 4.01 -14.59
N ALA A 268 5.44 5.04 -15.18
CA ALA A 268 4.78 4.97 -16.49
C ALA A 268 5.66 4.32 -17.59
N ASN A 269 6.95 4.66 -17.62
CA ASN A 269 7.90 4.15 -18.60
C ASN A 269 8.39 2.71 -18.31
N GLU A 270 8.12 2.19 -17.12
CA GLU A 270 8.50 0.83 -16.71
C GLU A 270 7.38 -0.19 -16.98
N VAL A 271 6.12 0.24 -17.05
CA VAL A 271 4.93 -0.65 -17.20
C VAL A 271 5.07 -1.63 -18.36
N ASN A 272 5.13 -1.16 -19.60
CA ASN A 272 5.17 -2.04 -20.78
C ASN A 272 6.44 -2.90 -20.86
N PRO A 273 7.65 -2.38 -20.56
CA PRO A 273 8.84 -3.23 -20.46
C PRO A 273 8.69 -4.37 -19.44
N VAL A 274 8.12 -4.11 -18.26
CA VAL A 274 7.86 -5.15 -17.26
C VAL A 274 6.83 -6.16 -17.76
N ILE A 275 5.73 -5.73 -18.41
CA ILE A 275 4.79 -6.66 -19.06
C ILE A 275 5.53 -7.58 -20.04
N GLY A 276 6.43 -7.02 -20.86
CA GLY A 276 7.25 -7.80 -21.78
C GLY A 276 8.06 -8.90 -21.10
N ILE A 277 8.72 -8.57 -19.97
CA ILE A 277 9.47 -9.55 -19.16
C ILE A 277 8.53 -10.63 -18.60
N LEU A 278 7.41 -10.25 -18.01
CA LEU A 278 6.46 -11.19 -17.41
C LEU A 278 5.87 -12.13 -18.46
N ARG A 279 5.38 -11.59 -19.59
CA ARG A 279 4.76 -12.38 -20.66
C ARG A 279 5.76 -13.34 -21.32
N LYS A 280 7.01 -12.92 -21.56
CA LYS A 280 8.07 -13.79 -22.08
C LYS A 280 8.36 -14.98 -21.17
N ASN A 281 8.12 -14.84 -19.87
CA ASN A 281 8.35 -15.88 -18.87
C ASN A 281 7.08 -16.67 -18.49
N ASN A 282 5.98 -16.51 -19.24
CA ASN A 282 4.67 -17.11 -18.95
C ASN A 282 4.08 -16.70 -17.58
N ILE A 283 4.35 -15.48 -17.15
CA ILE A 283 3.72 -14.88 -15.97
C ILE A 283 2.54 -14.05 -16.45
N ALA A 284 1.35 -14.34 -15.91
CA ALA A 284 0.14 -13.58 -16.22
C ALA A 284 0.19 -12.23 -15.52
N VAL A 285 -0.16 -11.16 -16.24
CA VAL A 285 -0.48 -9.86 -15.64
C VAL A 285 -1.97 -9.91 -15.33
N THR A 286 -2.34 -9.77 -14.06
CA THR A 286 -3.72 -9.93 -13.59
C THR A 286 -4.44 -8.61 -13.43
N ALA A 287 -3.72 -7.52 -13.16
CA ALA A 287 -4.27 -6.18 -13.07
C ALA A 287 -3.18 -5.10 -13.22
N ILE A 288 -3.57 -3.91 -13.68
CA ILE A 288 -2.76 -2.68 -13.68
C ILE A 288 -3.66 -1.52 -13.25
N HIS A 289 -3.32 -0.83 -12.16
CA HIS A 289 -4.13 0.27 -11.60
C HIS A 289 -3.28 1.15 -10.67
N ASN A 290 -3.94 1.94 -9.82
CA ASN A 290 -3.33 2.82 -8.84
C ASN A 290 -3.88 2.46 -7.45
N HIS A 291 -3.03 2.54 -6.41
CA HIS A 291 -3.47 2.39 -5.00
C HIS A 291 -3.70 3.73 -4.31
N MET A 292 -3.17 4.81 -4.88
CA MET A 292 -3.22 6.16 -4.34
C MET A 292 -3.79 7.15 -5.35
N LEU A 293 -4.21 8.31 -4.84
CA LEU A 293 -4.87 9.35 -5.61
C LEU A 293 -3.93 10.51 -5.95
N THR A 294 -2.93 10.80 -5.11
CA THR A 294 -2.13 12.03 -5.21
C THR A 294 -0.62 11.79 -5.22
N GLU A 295 -0.21 10.55 -5.47
CA GLU A 295 1.17 10.16 -5.28
C GLU A 295 2.10 10.80 -6.31
N VAL A 296 3.31 11.13 -5.85
CA VAL A 296 4.36 11.72 -6.67
C VAL A 296 5.66 10.94 -6.46
N PRO A 297 6.32 10.47 -7.55
CA PRO A 297 5.83 10.47 -8.94
C PRO A 297 4.60 9.56 -9.11
N ARG A 298 3.83 9.73 -10.18
CA ARG A 298 2.70 8.84 -10.49
C ARG A 298 3.15 7.38 -10.55
N LEU A 299 2.47 6.51 -9.82
CA LEU A 299 2.80 5.09 -9.72
C LEU A 299 1.70 4.24 -10.35
N PHE A 300 2.11 3.14 -10.99
CA PHE A 300 1.23 2.09 -11.49
C PHE A 300 1.55 0.81 -10.74
N PHE A 301 0.52 0.19 -10.18
CA PHE A 301 0.61 -1.07 -9.46
C PHE A 301 0.20 -2.18 -10.41
N MET A 302 1.04 -3.20 -10.52
CA MET A 302 0.86 -4.32 -11.44
C MET A 302 0.86 -5.62 -10.68
N HIS A 303 -0.26 -6.33 -10.76
CA HIS A 303 -0.39 -7.66 -10.17
C HIS A 303 -0.12 -8.74 -11.20
N PHE A 304 0.26 -9.91 -10.68
CA PHE A 304 0.62 -11.04 -11.50
C PHE A 304 0.26 -12.37 -10.86
N TRP A 305 0.24 -13.42 -11.69
CA TRP A 305 0.07 -14.81 -11.26
C TRP A 305 0.91 -15.75 -12.13
N ALA A 306 1.60 -16.70 -11.50
CA ALA A 306 2.22 -17.82 -12.21
C ALA A 306 2.45 -19.03 -11.29
N VAL A 307 2.58 -20.21 -11.90
CA VAL A 307 2.99 -21.44 -11.22
C VAL A 307 4.06 -22.13 -12.04
N ASP A 308 5.30 -22.15 -11.53
CA ASP A 308 6.43 -22.74 -12.24
C ASP A 308 7.56 -23.11 -11.26
N LYS A 309 8.72 -23.53 -11.79
CA LYS A 309 9.94 -23.78 -11.01
C LYS A 309 10.43 -22.49 -10.35
N SER A 310 10.91 -22.62 -9.11
CA SER A 310 11.44 -21.53 -8.29
C SER A 310 12.52 -20.72 -8.98
N GLU A 311 13.49 -21.38 -9.61
CA GLU A 311 14.63 -20.74 -10.27
C GLU A 311 14.18 -19.88 -11.45
N LYS A 312 13.24 -20.40 -12.26
CA LYS A 312 12.74 -19.71 -13.44
C LYS A 312 11.98 -18.44 -13.05
N LEU A 313 11.09 -18.54 -12.06
CA LEU A 313 10.33 -17.39 -11.58
C LEU A 313 11.26 -16.37 -10.91
N ALA A 314 12.22 -16.81 -10.09
CA ALA A 314 13.19 -15.92 -9.46
C ALA A 314 14.04 -15.16 -10.50
N GLN A 315 14.50 -15.81 -11.58
CA GLN A 315 15.23 -15.12 -12.66
C GLN A 315 14.38 -14.09 -13.40
N ALA A 316 13.10 -14.40 -13.65
CA ALA A 316 12.18 -13.45 -14.27
C ALA A 316 12.00 -12.20 -13.39
N PHE A 317 11.77 -12.37 -12.09
CA PHE A 317 11.63 -11.26 -11.16
C PHE A 317 12.94 -10.52 -10.90
N LYS A 318 14.09 -11.19 -10.97
CA LYS A 318 15.39 -10.50 -10.94
C LYS A 318 15.50 -9.51 -12.11
N SER A 319 15.07 -9.92 -13.30
CA SER A 319 15.05 -9.05 -14.48
C SER A 319 14.07 -7.87 -14.32
N VAL A 320 12.92 -8.09 -13.67
CA VAL A 320 11.97 -7.02 -13.33
C VAL A 320 12.59 -6.02 -12.37
N LEU A 321 13.19 -6.48 -11.26
CA LEU A 321 13.80 -5.62 -10.25
C LEU A 321 15.03 -4.87 -10.78
N ASP A 322 15.78 -5.46 -11.72
CA ASP A 322 16.89 -4.77 -12.38
C ASP A 322 16.43 -3.63 -13.30
N LEU A 323 15.26 -3.77 -13.91
CA LEU A 323 14.64 -2.75 -14.76
C LEU A 323 13.91 -1.67 -13.95
N ALA A 324 13.17 -2.08 -12.92
CA ALA A 324 12.37 -1.20 -12.07
C ALA A 324 12.99 -1.12 -10.67
N LYS A 325 13.98 -0.25 -10.50
CA LYS A 325 14.67 -0.01 -9.22
C LYS A 325 14.04 1.06 -8.35
#